data_AF-A0A6A4PXG1-F1
#
_entry.id   AF-A0A6A4PXG1-F1
#
_cell.length_a   1.000
_cell.length_b   1.000
_cell.length_c   1.000
_cell.angle_alpha   90.00
_cell.angle_beta   90.00
_cell.angle_gamma   90.00
#
_symmetry.space_group_name_H-M   'P 1'
#
loop_
_entity.id
_entity.type
_entity.pdbx_description
1 polymer ?
#
loop_
_entity_poly.entity_id
_entity_poly.type
_entity_poly.pdbx_seq_one_letter_code
_entity_poly.pdbx_strand_id
1 'polypeptide(L)'
;MLSFSKTISISNFPITIINNNHSLTHQTMSISMSMSLSSSSSSSSSSSSSIHYDTLRVLQWDKLCDLVASFATTSLGRQALQDQLWSLNPTYQQSLTLLAQTNAAVQMNKHGGCTMNFAHIDAMLVKTAIQRARRSMPVNGYEARAIVALLQCADTLQGDLKAAIKQDKDWHTHFMPLTEVVNGERRF
;
A
#
# COMPACT_ATOMS: atom_id res chain seq x y z
N MET A 1 35.71 -22.34 24.88
CA MET A 1 35.33 -23.61 24.24
C MET A 1 34.23 -23.33 23.23
N LEU A 2 34.55 -23.55 21.95
CA LEU A 2 33.71 -23.73 20.75
C LEU A 2 32.55 -22.74 20.48
N SER A 3 32.81 -21.74 19.62
CA SER A 3 31.80 -20.96 18.89
C SER A 3 31.45 -21.69 17.58
N PHE A 4 30.16 -21.92 17.32
CA PHE A 4 29.68 -22.44 16.04
C PHE A 4 29.41 -21.28 15.08
N SER A 5 30.28 -21.07 14.09
CA SER A 5 29.99 -20.20 12.95
C SER A 5 29.06 -20.95 11.98
N LYS A 6 27.83 -20.44 11.82
CA LYS A 6 26.85 -20.96 10.86
C LYS A 6 27.00 -20.18 9.55
N THR A 7 27.69 -20.76 8.58
CA THR A 7 27.82 -20.19 7.22
C THR A 7 26.53 -20.48 6.45
N ILE A 8 25.74 -19.46 6.15
CA ILE A 8 24.60 -19.58 5.23
C ILE A 8 25.15 -19.33 3.82
N SER A 9 25.13 -20.37 2.98
CA SER A 9 25.48 -20.28 1.56
C SER A 9 24.20 -19.99 0.78
N ILE A 10 24.09 -18.78 0.21
CA ILE A 10 22.98 -18.43 -0.69
C ILE A 10 23.41 -18.84 -2.10
N SER A 11 22.68 -19.76 -2.72
CA SER A 11 22.94 -20.26 -4.08
C SER A 11 22.83 -19.14 -5.13
N ASN A 12 23.90 -18.94 -5.90
CA ASN A 12 23.99 -17.95 -6.98
C ASN A 12 23.06 -18.30 -8.15
N PHE A 13 22.32 -17.30 -8.67
CA PHE A 13 21.70 -17.37 -10.00
C PHE A 13 22.65 -16.71 -11.03
N PRO A 14 22.80 -17.27 -12.24
CA PRO A 14 23.59 -16.64 -13.29
C PRO A 14 22.83 -15.45 -13.91
N ILE A 15 23.48 -14.29 -14.00
CA ILE A 15 23.01 -13.14 -14.79
C ILE A 15 23.69 -13.21 -16.15
N THR A 16 22.90 -13.38 -17.21
CA THR A 16 23.39 -13.30 -18.60
C THR A 16 23.24 -11.85 -19.08
N ILE A 17 24.35 -11.14 -19.28
CA ILE A 17 24.36 -9.84 -19.97
C ILE A 17 24.72 -10.09 -21.43
N ILE A 18 23.77 -9.83 -22.33
CA ILE A 18 23.94 -9.96 -23.77
C ILE A 18 24.51 -8.63 -24.30
N ASN A 19 25.77 -8.64 -24.74
CA ASN A 19 26.36 -7.56 -25.51
C ASN A 19 26.55 -8.02 -26.96
N ASN A 20 25.82 -7.41 -27.89
CA ASN A 20 26.03 -7.64 -29.32
C ASN A 20 27.34 -6.95 -29.72
N ASN A 21 28.42 -7.73 -29.81
CA ASN A 21 29.42 -7.72 -30.88
C ASN A 21 30.66 -8.54 -30.47
N HIS A 22 30.80 -9.71 -31.10
CA HIS A 22 31.98 -10.56 -31.30
C HIS A 22 32.86 -11.03 -30.10
N SER A 23 33.05 -12.37 -30.08
CA SER A 23 34.03 -13.19 -29.36
C SER A 23 33.71 -13.61 -27.91
N LEU A 24 33.27 -14.87 -27.77
CA LEU A 24 33.02 -15.57 -26.50
C LEU A 24 34.35 -15.97 -25.84
N THR A 25 34.78 -15.21 -24.83
CA THR A 25 35.72 -15.69 -23.82
C THR A 25 34.97 -15.89 -22.51
N HIS A 26 34.88 -17.13 -22.02
CA HIS A 26 34.29 -17.45 -20.73
C HIS A 26 35.23 -16.99 -19.60
N GLN A 27 35.13 -15.73 -19.19
CA GLN A 27 35.73 -15.26 -17.95
C GLN A 27 34.69 -15.33 -16.84
N THR A 28 34.81 -16.34 -15.98
CA THR A 28 34.04 -16.41 -14.73
C THR A 28 34.69 -15.46 -13.72
N MET A 29 34.16 -14.24 -13.61
CA MET A 29 34.53 -13.32 -12.53
C MET A 29 33.75 -13.70 -11.28
N SER A 30 34.42 -14.27 -10.27
CA SER A 30 33.84 -14.49 -8.94
C SER A 30 34.02 -13.22 -8.10
N ILE A 31 32.94 -12.49 -7.84
CA ILE A 31 32.94 -11.38 -6.87
C ILE A 31 32.66 -11.97 -5.49
N SER A 32 33.71 -12.09 -4.67
CA SER A 32 33.62 -12.48 -3.26
C SER A 32 33.34 -11.22 -2.44
N MET A 33 32.09 -11.03 -1.98
CA MET A 33 31.77 -9.97 -1.01
C MET A 33 31.95 -10.50 0.41
N SER A 34 33.07 -10.16 1.04
CA SER A 34 33.30 -10.43 2.45
C SER A 34 32.66 -9.31 3.28
N MET A 35 31.57 -9.60 3.97
CA MET A 35 31.01 -8.67 4.95
C MET A 35 31.79 -8.81 6.27
N SER A 36 32.77 -7.94 6.48
CA SER A 36 33.40 -7.77 7.79
C SER A 36 32.45 -6.96 8.66
N LEU A 37 31.89 -7.58 9.70
CA LEU A 37 31.08 -6.89 10.70
C LEU A 37 32.03 -6.08 11.61
N SER A 38 32.34 -4.84 11.23
CA SER A 38 32.98 -3.88 12.13
C SER A 38 31.94 -3.43 13.15
N SER A 39 32.07 -3.92 14.38
CA SER A 39 31.32 -3.47 15.54
C SER A 39 31.72 -2.04 15.91
N SER A 40 31.21 -1.05 15.19
CA SER A 40 31.24 0.33 15.62
C SER A 40 30.14 0.56 16.65
N SER A 41 30.55 0.76 17.89
CA SER A 41 29.70 1.14 19.01
C SER A 41 29.00 2.47 18.74
N SER A 42 27.72 2.41 18.37
CA SER A 42 26.76 3.52 18.42
C SER A 42 25.53 3.10 19.25
N SER A 43 25.76 2.85 20.54
CA SER A 43 24.77 2.36 21.49
C SER A 43 23.88 3.47 22.07
N SER A 44 23.01 4.06 21.25
CA SER A 44 21.92 4.90 21.78
C SER A 44 20.62 4.88 20.96
N SER A 45 20.59 4.34 19.75
CA SER A 45 19.38 4.26 18.90
C SER A 45 18.76 2.86 18.74
N SER A 46 19.49 1.80 19.10
CA SER A 46 19.03 0.40 18.96
C SER A 46 18.15 -0.07 20.11
N SER A 47 18.31 0.49 21.31
CA SER A 47 17.54 0.09 22.50
C SER A 47 16.10 0.61 22.48
N SER A 48 15.88 1.84 22.01
CA SER A 48 14.54 2.44 21.95
C SER A 48 13.65 1.74 20.93
N SER A 49 14.16 1.48 19.72
CA SER A 49 13.44 0.70 18.69
C SER A 49 13.10 -0.71 19.17
N SER A 50 14.02 -1.38 19.87
CA SER A 50 13.76 -2.70 20.49
C SER A 50 12.60 -2.65 21.49
N ILE A 51 12.60 -1.67 22.42
CA ILE A 51 11.54 -1.53 23.43
C ILE A 51 10.18 -1.22 22.79
N HIS A 52 10.14 -0.40 21.74
CA HIS A 52 8.92 -0.12 21.00
C HIS A 52 8.35 -1.39 20.36
N TYR A 53 9.18 -2.18 19.68
CA TYR A 53 8.74 -3.44 19.09
C TYR A 53 8.28 -4.45 20.14
N ASP A 54 8.99 -4.57 21.26
CA ASP A 54 8.59 -5.45 22.36
C ASP A 54 7.25 -5.03 22.97
N THR A 55 7.03 -3.72 23.15
CA THR A 55 5.75 -3.18 23.59
C THR A 55 4.62 -3.51 22.61
N LEU A 56 4.84 -3.31 21.31
CA LEU A 56 3.84 -3.64 20.28
C LEU A 56 3.51 -5.13 20.24
N ARG A 57 4.52 -5.99 20.45
CA ARG A 57 4.31 -7.44 20.57
C ARG A 57 3.47 -7.81 21.78
N VAL A 58 3.73 -7.19 22.94
CA VAL A 58 2.91 -7.40 24.16
C VAL A 58 1.47 -6.97 23.94
N LEU A 59 1.26 -5.85 23.23
CA LEU A 59 -0.07 -5.36 22.84
C LEU A 59 -0.75 -6.20 21.74
N GLN A 60 -0.06 -7.19 21.17
CA GLN A 60 -0.51 -7.96 20.01
C GLN A 60 -0.91 -7.04 18.84
N TRP A 61 -0.09 -6.01 18.60
CA TRP A 61 -0.33 -4.99 17.59
C TRP A 61 -0.54 -5.59 16.20
N ASP A 62 0.16 -6.67 15.88
CA ASP A 62 -0.01 -7.46 14.67
C ASP A 62 -1.47 -7.92 14.49
N LYS A 63 -2.06 -8.55 15.51
CA LYS A 63 -3.44 -9.04 15.46
C LYS A 63 -4.46 -7.91 15.42
N LEU A 64 -4.20 -6.82 16.14
CA LEU A 64 -5.05 -5.65 16.09
C LEU A 64 -5.07 -5.07 14.67
N CYS A 65 -3.90 -4.96 14.03
CA CYS A 65 -3.79 -4.49 12.66
C CYS A 65 -4.54 -5.40 11.69
N ASP A 66 -4.42 -6.72 11.84
CA ASP A 66 -5.13 -7.69 11.00
C ASP A 66 -6.66 -7.60 11.17
N LEU A 67 -7.14 -7.45 12.41
CA LEU A 67 -8.56 -7.27 12.70
C LEU A 67 -9.08 -5.96 12.12
N VAL A 68 -8.36 -4.84 12.31
CA VAL A 68 -8.76 -3.54 11.77
C VAL A 68 -8.73 -3.56 10.23
N ALA A 69 -7.70 -4.16 9.63
CA ALA A 69 -7.61 -4.37 8.19
C ALA A 69 -8.78 -5.19 7.65
N SER A 70 -9.29 -6.18 8.39
CA SER A 70 -10.41 -7.01 7.94
C SER A 70 -11.70 -6.23 7.63
N PHE A 71 -11.89 -5.04 8.19
CA PHE A 71 -13.03 -4.15 7.90
C PHE A 71 -12.95 -3.53 6.50
N ALA A 72 -11.77 -3.46 5.87
CA ALA A 72 -11.68 -2.93 4.52
C ALA A 72 -12.26 -3.92 3.50
N THR A 73 -13.14 -3.38 2.64
CA THR A 73 -13.93 -4.15 1.67
C THR A 73 -13.11 -4.73 0.53
N THR A 74 -11.94 -4.15 0.22
CA THR A 74 -11.05 -4.59 -0.87
C THR A 74 -9.72 -5.11 -0.34
N SER A 75 -9.12 -6.08 -1.01
CA SER A 75 -7.80 -6.64 -0.64
C SER A 75 -6.69 -5.59 -0.63
N LEU A 76 -6.69 -4.65 -1.59
CA LEU A 76 -5.76 -3.53 -1.59
C LEU A 76 -6.02 -2.55 -0.45
N GLY A 77 -7.28 -2.32 -0.08
CA GLY A 77 -7.63 -1.53 1.11
C GLY A 77 -7.10 -2.17 2.40
N ARG A 78 -7.20 -3.50 2.52
CA ARG A 78 -6.62 -4.24 3.67
C ARG A 78 -5.11 -4.06 3.76
N GLN A 79 -4.40 -4.24 2.65
CA GLN A 79 -2.95 -4.06 2.58
C GLN A 79 -2.55 -2.62 2.92
N ALA A 80 -3.21 -1.64 2.30
CA ALA A 80 -2.93 -0.23 2.56
C ALA A 80 -3.17 0.16 4.03
N LEU A 81 -4.23 -0.38 4.65
CA LEU A 81 -4.51 -0.11 6.06
C LEU A 81 -3.46 -0.75 6.97
N GLN A 82 -3.02 -1.98 6.67
CA GLN A 82 -1.97 -2.65 7.42
C GLN A 82 -0.64 -1.90 7.33
N ASP A 83 -0.27 -1.43 6.14
CA ASP A 83 0.93 -0.60 5.92
C ASP A 83 0.85 0.72 6.70
N GLN A 84 -0.32 1.38 6.70
CA GLN A 84 -0.55 2.61 7.45
C GLN A 84 -0.50 2.40 8.96
N LEU A 85 -1.12 1.34 9.49
CA LEU A 85 -1.11 1.05 10.93
C LEU A 85 0.29 0.67 11.44
N TRP A 86 1.11 0.06 10.58
CA TRP A 86 2.52 -0.21 10.90
C TRP A 86 3.42 1.03 10.77
N SER A 87 2.95 2.10 10.14
CA SER A 87 3.67 3.37 10.11
C SER A 87 3.48 4.14 11.43
N LEU A 88 4.34 3.85 12.42
CA LEU A 88 4.18 4.29 13.82
C LEU A 88 4.43 5.80 14.08
N ASN A 89 4.78 6.59 13.06
CA ASN A 89 5.08 8.02 13.21
C ASN A 89 4.32 8.89 12.19
N PRO A 90 2.98 8.89 12.19
CA PRO A 90 2.24 9.91 11.45
C PRO A 90 2.45 11.27 12.13
N THR A 91 2.51 12.33 11.34
CA THR A 91 2.54 13.68 11.91
C THR A 91 1.19 14.04 12.51
N TYR A 92 1.16 14.93 13.51
CA TYR A 92 -0.10 15.38 14.11
C TYR A 92 -1.10 15.91 13.06
N GLN A 93 -0.60 16.63 12.06
CA GLN A 93 -1.41 17.14 10.95
C GLN A 93 -2.01 16.01 10.12
N GLN A 94 -1.24 14.97 9.80
CA GLN A 94 -1.75 13.80 9.07
C GLN A 94 -2.87 13.10 9.85
N SER A 95 -2.72 12.96 11.17
CA SER A 95 -3.75 12.38 12.03
C SER A 95 -5.05 13.20 12.02
N LEU A 96 -4.97 14.54 12.06
CA LEU A 96 -6.15 15.41 11.94
C LEU A 96 -6.83 15.28 10.57
N THR A 97 -6.05 15.21 9.49
CA THR A 97 -6.59 15.00 8.14
C THR A 97 -7.31 13.66 8.02
N LEU A 98 -6.71 12.57 8.52
CA LEU A 98 -7.33 11.24 8.52
C LEU A 98 -8.62 11.21 9.37
N LEU A 99 -8.64 11.90 10.51
CA LEU A 99 -9.83 12.03 11.33
C LEU A 99 -10.95 12.78 10.60
N ALA A 100 -10.62 13.89 9.93
CA ALA A 100 -11.58 14.64 9.12
C ALA A 100 -12.16 13.80 7.98
N GLN A 101 -11.31 13.04 7.27
CA GLN A 101 -11.72 12.12 6.21
C GLN A 101 -12.62 11.00 6.74
N THR A 102 -12.29 10.42 7.90
CA THR A 102 -13.09 9.36 8.52
C THR A 102 -14.46 9.88 8.95
N ASN A 103 -14.50 11.07 9.56
CA ASN A 103 -15.77 11.70 9.93
C ASN A 103 -16.63 12.00 8.68
N ALA A 104 -16.02 12.52 7.61
CA ALA A 104 -16.70 12.73 6.33
C ALA A 104 -17.30 11.43 5.77
N ALA A 105 -16.53 10.32 5.79
CA ALA A 105 -17.01 9.01 5.33
C ALA A 105 -18.22 8.51 6.16
N VAL A 106 -18.20 8.74 7.48
CA VAL A 106 -19.33 8.40 8.35
C VAL A 106 -20.57 9.23 8.00
N GLN A 107 -20.42 10.53 7.72
CA GLN A 107 -21.53 11.38 7.31
C GLN A 107 -22.09 10.98 5.93
N MET A 108 -21.22 10.64 4.98
CA MET A 108 -21.65 10.13 3.66
C MET A 108 -22.50 8.86 3.80
N ASN A 109 -22.05 7.93 4.65
CA ASN A 109 -22.78 6.68 4.89
C ASN A 109 -24.13 6.93 5.59
N LYS A 110 -24.21 7.90 6.52
CA LYS A 110 -25.47 8.28 7.19
C LYS A 110 -26.48 8.94 6.25
N HIS A 111 -26.00 9.76 5.31
CA HIS A 111 -26.85 10.43 4.33
C HIS A 111 -27.59 9.44 3.41
N GLY A 112 -27.05 8.23 3.22
CA GLY A 112 -27.67 7.16 2.44
C GLY A 112 -27.66 7.38 0.92
N GLY A 113 -27.55 8.63 0.45
CA GLY A 113 -27.45 8.99 -0.96
C GLY A 113 -26.04 8.89 -1.57
N CYS A 114 -25.02 8.50 -0.80
CA CYS A 114 -23.66 8.32 -1.30
C CYS A 114 -23.00 7.12 -0.59
N THR A 115 -22.94 5.98 -1.28
CA THR A 115 -22.43 4.73 -0.69
C THR A 115 -21.01 4.43 -1.18
N MET A 116 -20.10 4.14 -0.25
CA MET A 116 -18.71 3.81 -0.55
C MET A 116 -18.49 2.29 -0.52
N ASN A 117 -19.29 1.54 -1.28
CA ASN A 117 -19.22 0.08 -1.30
C ASN A 117 -18.41 -0.45 -2.50
N PHE A 118 -17.17 -0.84 -2.23
CA PHE A 118 -16.25 -1.42 -3.22
C PHE A 118 -16.13 -2.94 -3.15
N ALA A 119 -16.99 -3.63 -2.39
CA ALA A 119 -16.85 -5.07 -2.13
C ALA A 119 -16.93 -5.93 -3.40
N HIS A 120 -17.55 -5.44 -4.46
CA HIS A 120 -17.70 -6.15 -5.73
C HIS A 120 -16.52 -5.92 -6.70
N ILE A 121 -15.55 -5.08 -6.35
CA ILE A 121 -14.36 -4.82 -7.15
C ILE A 121 -13.30 -5.87 -6.83
N ASP A 122 -12.90 -6.64 -7.85
CA ASP A 122 -11.70 -7.47 -7.75
C ASP A 122 -10.44 -6.59 -7.92
N ALA A 123 -9.98 -6.06 -6.79
CA ALA A 123 -8.82 -5.18 -6.74
C ALA A 123 -7.51 -5.85 -7.21
N MET A 124 -7.41 -7.18 -7.16
CA MET A 124 -6.24 -7.90 -7.65
C MET A 124 -6.24 -7.99 -9.17
N LEU A 125 -7.38 -8.30 -9.79
CA LEU A 125 -7.52 -8.27 -11.25
C LEU A 125 -7.31 -6.85 -11.81
N VAL A 126 -7.81 -5.82 -11.13
CA VAL A 126 -7.51 -4.42 -11.50
C VAL A 126 -6.01 -4.17 -11.48
N LYS A 127 -5.31 -4.58 -10.42
CA LYS A 127 -3.87 -4.39 -10.27
C LYS A 127 -3.09 -5.10 -11.38
N THR A 128 -3.43 -6.36 -11.71
CA THR A 128 -2.75 -7.09 -12.79
C THR A 128 -3.05 -6.47 -14.15
N ALA A 129 -4.28 -6.04 -14.40
CA ALA A 129 -4.70 -5.38 -15.62
C ALA A 129 -3.91 -4.09 -15.87
N ILE A 130 -3.77 -3.23 -14.85
CA ILE A 130 -2.97 -2.01 -14.92
C ILE A 130 -1.49 -2.34 -15.16
N GLN A 131 -0.94 -3.33 -14.48
CA GLN A 131 0.45 -3.75 -14.68
C GLN A 131 0.73 -4.27 -16.11
N ARG A 132 -0.22 -5.02 -16.68
CA ARG A 132 -0.16 -5.50 -18.07
C ARG A 132 -0.26 -4.36 -19.07
N ALA A 133 -1.23 -3.46 -18.89
CA ALA A 133 -1.38 -2.28 -19.74
C ALA A 133 -0.12 -1.41 -19.74
N ARG A 134 0.51 -1.20 -18.57
CA ARG A 134 1.79 -0.45 -18.44
C ARG A 134 2.96 -1.11 -19.18
N ARG A 135 2.91 -2.42 -19.39
CA ARG A 135 3.90 -3.21 -20.14
C ARG A 135 3.50 -3.41 -21.60
N SER A 136 2.46 -2.73 -22.08
CA SER A 136 1.88 -2.91 -23.42
C SER A 136 1.48 -4.36 -23.73
N MET A 137 1.12 -5.12 -22.69
CA MET A 137 0.62 -6.49 -22.82
C MET A 137 -0.91 -6.49 -22.94
N PRO A 138 -1.49 -7.45 -23.68
CA PRO A 138 -2.94 -7.55 -23.81
C PRO A 138 -3.60 -7.85 -22.44
N VAL A 139 -4.67 -7.12 -22.16
CA VAL A 139 -5.52 -7.29 -20.99
C VAL A 139 -6.59 -8.34 -21.32
N ASN A 140 -6.78 -9.32 -20.44
CA ASN A 140 -7.77 -10.38 -20.69
C ASN A 140 -9.22 -9.90 -20.39
N GLY A 141 -10.23 -10.69 -20.76
CA GLY A 141 -11.64 -10.31 -20.57
C GLY A 141 -12.07 -10.11 -19.11
N TYR A 142 -11.54 -10.90 -18.17
CA TYR A 142 -11.83 -10.76 -16.73
C TYR A 142 -11.18 -9.51 -16.15
N GLU A 143 -9.92 -9.25 -16.51
CA GLU A 143 -9.18 -8.04 -16.17
C GLU A 143 -9.87 -6.79 -16.72
N ALA A 144 -10.31 -6.82 -17.98
CA ALA A 144 -11.06 -5.73 -18.59
C ALA A 144 -12.40 -5.49 -17.87
N ARG A 145 -13.15 -6.55 -17.55
CA ARG A 145 -14.40 -6.44 -16.77
C ARG A 145 -14.16 -5.83 -15.38
N ALA A 146 -13.08 -6.23 -14.70
CA ALA A 146 -12.73 -5.69 -13.40
C ALA A 146 -12.41 -4.19 -13.47
N ILE A 147 -11.69 -3.74 -14.51
CA ILE A 147 -11.47 -2.30 -14.77
C ILE A 147 -12.80 -1.59 -15.01
N VAL A 148 -13.69 -2.14 -15.83
CA VAL A 148 -15.00 -1.51 -16.11
C VAL A 148 -15.82 -1.36 -14.82
N ALA A 149 -15.86 -2.39 -13.97
CA ALA A 149 -16.55 -2.32 -12.68
C ALA A 149 -15.96 -1.22 -11.77
N LEU A 150 -14.62 -1.09 -11.73
CA LEU A 150 -13.96 0.00 -10.99
C LEU A 150 -14.35 1.37 -11.54
N LEU A 151 -14.36 1.56 -12.85
CA LEU A 151 -14.72 2.84 -13.47
C LEU A 151 -16.18 3.20 -13.19
N GLN A 152 -17.08 2.23 -13.31
CA GLN A 152 -18.49 2.42 -12.94
C GLN A 152 -18.66 2.82 -11.48
N CYS A 153 -17.93 2.20 -10.55
CA CYS A 153 -17.94 2.62 -9.14
C CYS A 153 -17.50 4.06 -8.95
N ALA A 154 -16.43 4.46 -9.63
CA ALA A 154 -15.92 5.83 -9.54
C ALA A 154 -16.93 6.83 -10.09
N ASP A 155 -17.54 6.54 -11.24
CA ASP A 155 -18.56 7.38 -11.86
C ASP A 155 -19.81 7.51 -10.98
N THR A 156 -20.31 6.40 -10.43
CA THR A 156 -21.44 6.41 -9.50
C THR A 156 -21.11 7.23 -8.26
N LEU A 157 -19.95 7.01 -7.62
CA LEU A 157 -19.54 7.76 -6.44
C LEU A 157 -19.45 9.27 -6.71
N GLN A 158 -18.87 9.67 -7.85
CA GLN A 158 -18.80 11.07 -8.25
C GLN A 158 -20.18 11.67 -8.54
N GLY A 159 -21.07 10.91 -9.17
CA GLY A 159 -22.45 11.30 -9.44
C GLY A 159 -23.23 11.54 -8.15
N ASP A 160 -23.18 10.57 -7.23
CA ASP A 160 -23.81 10.62 -5.91
C ASP A 160 -23.31 11.80 -5.09
N LEU A 161 -21.99 12.01 -5.07
CA LEU A 161 -21.37 13.13 -4.37
C LEU A 161 -21.82 14.48 -4.93
N LYS A 162 -21.85 14.63 -6.25
CA LYS A 162 -22.37 15.84 -6.92
C LYS A 162 -23.85 16.06 -6.62
N ALA A 163 -24.65 15.00 -6.57
CA ALA A 163 -26.07 15.08 -6.24
C ALA A 163 -26.28 15.53 -4.78
N ALA A 164 -25.55 14.93 -3.84
CA ALA A 164 -25.66 15.26 -2.42
C ALA A 164 -25.22 16.71 -2.12
N ILE A 165 -24.15 17.19 -2.77
CA ILE A 165 -23.69 18.59 -2.68
C ILE A 165 -24.74 19.58 -3.20
N LYS A 166 -25.47 19.21 -4.27
CA LYS A 166 -26.54 20.06 -4.83
C LYS A 166 -27.77 20.11 -3.94
N GLN A 167 -28.03 19.04 -3.19
CA GLN A 167 -29.24 18.90 -2.38
C GLN A 167 -29.20 19.79 -1.15
N ASP A 168 -28.04 19.95 -0.51
CA ASP A 168 -27.87 20.85 0.62
C ASP A 168 -26.40 21.32 0.74
N LYS A 169 -26.27 22.65 0.88
CA LYS A 169 -25.00 23.37 0.87
C LYS A 169 -24.15 23.05 2.11
N ASP A 170 -24.76 22.56 3.18
CA ASP A 170 -24.07 22.15 4.39
C ASP A 170 -23.32 20.81 4.20
N TRP A 171 -23.83 19.91 3.35
CA TRP A 171 -23.14 18.64 3.03
C TRP A 171 -21.85 18.84 2.25
N HIS A 172 -21.75 19.93 1.46
CA HIS A 172 -20.51 20.30 0.81
C HIS A 172 -19.37 20.43 1.83
N THR A 173 -19.62 21.12 2.95
CA THR A 173 -18.62 21.30 4.00
C THR A 173 -18.28 19.98 4.71
N HIS A 174 -19.28 19.11 4.89
CA HIS A 174 -19.08 17.81 5.54
C HIS A 174 -18.35 16.78 4.67
N PHE A 175 -18.50 16.84 3.35
CA PHE A 175 -17.87 15.90 2.42
C PHE A 175 -16.54 16.42 1.84
N MET A 176 -16.23 17.72 2.03
CA MET A 176 -15.03 18.37 1.51
C MET A 176 -13.72 17.59 1.70
N PRO A 177 -13.45 16.98 2.89
CA PRO A 177 -12.22 16.22 3.10
C PRO A 177 -12.05 15.02 2.15
N LEU A 178 -13.14 14.51 1.57
CA LEU A 178 -13.15 13.39 0.63
C LEU A 178 -13.36 13.83 -0.81
N THR A 179 -14.03 14.96 -1.07
CA THR A 179 -14.22 15.47 -2.44
C THR A 179 -12.90 15.79 -3.12
N GLU A 180 -11.92 16.32 -2.38
CA GLU A 180 -10.57 16.62 -2.90
C GLU A 180 -9.83 15.35 -3.32
N VAL A 181 -10.01 14.26 -2.56
CA VAL A 181 -9.39 12.95 -2.83
C VAL A 181 -10.05 12.29 -4.04
N VAL A 182 -11.38 12.34 -4.14
CA VAL A 182 -12.17 11.68 -5.18
C VAL A 182 -12.08 12.42 -6.52
N ASN A 183 -12.05 13.75 -6.51
CA ASN A 183 -11.93 14.56 -7.74
C ASN A 183 -10.48 14.70 -8.24
N GLY A 184 -9.51 14.08 -7.56
CA GLY A 184 -8.13 14.02 -8.03
C GLY A 184 -7.37 15.34 -7.93
N GLU A 185 -7.74 16.25 -7.02
CA GLU A 185 -7.09 17.56 -6.88
C GLU A 185 -5.75 17.53 -6.13
N ARG A 186 -5.14 16.35 -5.98
CA ARG A 186 -3.71 16.24 -5.68
C ARG A 186 -2.91 16.48 -6.96
N ARG A 187 -2.66 17.76 -7.24
CA ARG A 187 -1.66 18.23 -8.21
C ARG A 187 -0.35 17.49 -7.94
N PHE A 188 0.15 16.80 -8.96
CA PHE A 188 1.51 16.26 -9.00
C PHE A 188 2.54 17.39 -9.00
#